data_AF-A0AAE0LAD9-F1
#
_entry.id   AF-A0AAE0LAD9-F1
#
_cell.length_a   1.000
_cell.length_b   1.000
_cell.length_c   1.000
_cell.angle_alpha   90.00
_cell.angle_beta   90.00
_cell.angle_gamma   90.00
#
_symmetry.space_group_name_H-M   'P 1'
#
loop_
_entity.id
_entity.type
_entity.pdbx_description
1 polymer ?
#
loop_
_entity_poly.entity_id
_entity_poly.type
_entity_poly.pdbx_seq_one_letter_code
_entity_poly.pdbx_strand_id
1 'polypeptide(L)'
;MILYDNRRFLGYSQYFHVFGSAIFTFRSAPQSVVGAAVGYYATQNADELTDYIVNPTAYFSAISLVLGFLLVFRTQLAYMRYWEGRTSFQTLMSKLEDVGIHTKTFVRLNDSEAIKWKNAMGHMLINYLALAMAELRGERDLDEVVTKYNLSLTPDQREELEAFSYRAYIAMSWIMDAWCTCYPAARVQERKVRKNTLKGIFALAWPLDN
;
A
#
# COMPACT_ATOMS: atom_id res chain seq x y z
N MET A 1 -11.06 -7.94 -2.34
CA MET A 1 -12.31 -8.30 -3.01
C MET A 1 -12.62 -7.21 -4.03
N ILE A 2 -12.66 -7.54 -5.32
CA ILE A 2 -13.15 -6.62 -6.34
C ILE A 2 -14.65 -6.45 -6.06
N LEU A 3 -15.06 -5.27 -5.61
CA LEU A 3 -16.49 -4.98 -5.38
C LEU A 3 -17.15 -4.83 -6.75
N TYR A 4 -17.87 -5.87 -7.17
CA TYR A 4 -18.67 -5.82 -8.38
C TYR A 4 -19.99 -5.10 -8.04
N ASP A 5 -20.10 -3.83 -8.42
CA ASP A 5 -21.36 -3.10 -8.28
C ASP A 5 -22.31 -3.50 -9.43
N ASN A 6 -23.17 -4.48 -9.14
CA ASN A 6 -24.13 -5.05 -10.09
C ASN A 6 -25.40 -4.20 -10.27
N ARG A 7 -25.47 -3.00 -9.66
CA ARG A 7 -26.69 -2.15 -9.68
C ARG A 7 -26.73 -1.13 -10.83
N ARG A 8 -25.68 -1.03 -11.66
CA ARG A 8 -25.64 -0.12 -12.82
C ARG A 8 -25.79 -0.90 -14.13
N PHE A 9 -26.61 -0.36 -15.04
CA PHE A 9 -27.03 -0.95 -16.32
C PHE A 9 -25.90 -1.73 -17.01
N LEU A 10 -26.02 -3.08 -17.02
CA LEU A 10 -25.12 -4.04 -17.68
C LEU A 10 -23.62 -3.97 -17.32
N GLY A 11 -23.23 -3.29 -16.21
CA GLY A 11 -21.83 -3.18 -15.79
C GLY A 11 -20.95 -2.27 -16.65
N TYR A 12 -21.50 -1.61 -17.68
CA TYR A 12 -20.73 -0.79 -18.62
C TYR A 12 -20.34 0.61 -18.09
N SER A 13 -20.84 1.03 -16.92
CA SER A 13 -20.49 2.37 -16.40
C SER A 13 -18.98 2.54 -16.15
N GLN A 14 -18.26 1.43 -15.98
CA GLN A 14 -16.80 1.46 -15.81
C GLN A 14 -16.04 1.91 -17.06
N TYR A 15 -16.60 1.70 -18.27
CA TYR A 15 -15.95 2.11 -19.52
C TYR A 15 -15.99 3.62 -19.76
N PHE A 16 -17.02 4.29 -19.24
CA PHE A 16 -17.24 5.73 -19.42
C PHE A 16 -16.63 6.59 -18.31
N HIS A 17 -15.84 6.01 -17.40
CA HIS A 17 -15.06 6.81 -16.47
C HIS A 17 -13.89 7.48 -17.20
N VAL A 18 -13.89 8.80 -17.23
CA VAL A 18 -12.80 9.58 -17.88
C VAL A 18 -11.48 9.40 -17.13
N PHE A 19 -11.52 9.33 -15.79
CA PHE A 19 -10.35 9.13 -14.95
C PHE A 19 -10.11 7.64 -14.67
N GLY A 20 -8.92 7.16 -15.04
CA GLY A 20 -8.51 5.77 -14.82
C GLY A 20 -8.94 4.77 -15.90
N SER A 21 -9.63 5.21 -16.96
CA SER A 21 -9.97 4.35 -18.09
C SER A 21 -8.81 4.20 -19.07
N ALA A 22 -8.61 2.97 -19.55
CA ALA A 22 -7.65 2.66 -20.61
C ALA A 22 -8.04 3.30 -21.96
N ILE A 23 -9.33 3.60 -22.17
CA ILE A 23 -9.87 4.14 -23.42
C ILE A 23 -9.59 5.64 -23.54
N PHE A 24 -9.84 6.39 -22.46
CA PHE A 24 -9.65 7.85 -22.43
C PHE A 24 -8.26 8.28 -21.95
N THR A 25 -7.30 7.35 -21.92
CA THR A 25 -5.93 7.69 -21.58
C THR A 25 -5.36 8.63 -22.65
N PHE A 26 -4.66 9.67 -22.22
CA PHE A 26 -4.05 10.70 -23.07
C PHE A 26 -3.20 10.13 -24.23
N ARG A 27 -2.67 8.91 -24.09
CA ARG A 27 -1.87 8.24 -25.12
C ARG A 27 -2.68 7.43 -26.12
N SER A 28 -3.77 6.76 -25.70
CA SER A 28 -4.52 5.84 -26.57
C SER A 28 -5.51 6.57 -27.47
N ALA A 29 -6.22 7.58 -26.96
CA ALA A 29 -7.24 8.29 -27.74
C ALA A 29 -6.69 8.96 -29.01
N PRO A 30 -5.57 9.72 -28.98
CA PRO A 30 -4.99 10.30 -30.20
C PRO A 30 -4.51 9.22 -31.19
N GLN A 31 -3.94 8.12 -30.69
CA GLN A 31 -3.46 7.01 -31.52
C GLN A 31 -4.61 6.33 -32.27
N SER A 32 -5.75 6.13 -31.61
CA SER A 32 -6.95 5.59 -32.26
C SER A 32 -7.48 6.49 -33.36
N VAL A 33 -7.49 7.82 -33.14
CA VAL A 33 -7.92 8.79 -34.16
C VAL A 33 -6.97 8.80 -35.35
N VAL A 34 -5.66 8.80 -35.11
CA VAL A 34 -4.64 8.73 -36.17
C VAL A 34 -4.77 7.42 -36.95
N GLY A 35 -4.92 6.29 -36.26
CA GLY A 35 -5.12 4.98 -36.89
C GLY A 35 -6.37 4.93 -37.76
N ALA A 36 -7.48 5.53 -37.29
CA ALA A 36 -8.72 5.63 -38.06
C ALA A 36 -8.56 6.52 -39.31
N ALA A 37 -7.86 7.65 -39.18
CA ALA A 37 -7.60 8.55 -40.31
C ALA A 37 -6.72 7.88 -41.38
N VAL A 38 -5.66 7.17 -40.96
CA VAL A 38 -4.79 6.40 -41.87
C VAL A 38 -5.58 5.29 -42.56
N GLY A 39 -6.39 4.54 -41.82
CA GLY A 39 -7.26 3.50 -42.38
C GLY A 39 -8.25 4.05 -43.40
N TYR A 40 -8.90 5.17 -43.09
CA TYR A 40 -9.84 5.83 -44.01
C TYR A 40 -9.13 6.30 -45.29
N TYR A 41 -7.97 6.95 -45.17
CA TYR A 41 -7.19 7.39 -46.33
C TYR A 41 -6.75 6.21 -47.21
N ALA A 42 -6.33 5.10 -46.61
CA ALA A 42 -5.95 3.90 -47.33
C ALA A 42 -7.14 3.28 -48.10
N THR A 43 -8.36 3.33 -47.54
CA THR A 43 -9.55 2.83 -48.24
C THR A 43 -9.97 3.67 -49.45
N GLN A 44 -9.71 4.98 -49.42
CA GLN A 44 -10.03 5.88 -50.54
C GLN A 44 -9.06 5.74 -51.72
N ASN A 45 -7.80 5.40 -51.44
CA ASN A 45 -6.74 5.24 -52.45
C ASN A 45 -6.37 3.76 -52.65
N ALA A 46 -7.33 2.85 -52.43
CA ALA A 46 -7.08 1.42 -52.42
C ALA A 46 -6.47 0.94 -53.74
N ASP A 47 -7.02 1.41 -54.88
CA ASP A 47 -6.60 0.99 -56.22
C ASP A 47 -5.13 1.31 -56.52
N GLU A 48 -4.63 2.49 -56.11
CA GLU A 48 -3.23 2.89 -56.28
C GLU A 48 -2.28 2.14 -55.33
N LEU A 49 -2.74 1.79 -54.12
CA LEU A 49 -1.90 1.14 -53.10
C LEU A 49 -1.69 -0.36 -53.36
N THR A 50 -2.68 -1.05 -53.93
CA THR A 50 -2.56 -2.50 -54.22
C THR A 50 -1.49 -2.83 -55.25
N ASP A 51 -1.14 -1.89 -56.13
CA ASP A 51 -0.13 -2.09 -57.17
C ASP A 51 1.32 -2.09 -56.61
N TYR A 52 1.54 -1.47 -55.45
CA TYR A 52 2.85 -1.39 -54.81
C TYR A 52 3.08 -2.44 -53.72
N ILE A 53 2.02 -3.02 -53.13
CA ILE A 53 2.13 -3.92 -51.97
C ILE A 53 1.79 -5.35 -52.38
N VAL A 54 2.81 -6.20 -52.51
CA VAL A 54 2.63 -7.63 -52.75
C VAL A 54 2.13 -8.32 -51.48
N ASN A 55 0.88 -8.80 -51.48
CA ASN A 55 0.22 -9.58 -50.43
C ASN A 55 0.18 -8.94 -49.03
N PRO A 56 -0.53 -7.81 -48.84
CA PRO A 56 -0.65 -7.12 -47.55
C PRO A 56 -1.18 -8.03 -46.42
N THR A 57 -2.11 -8.94 -46.75
CA THR A 57 -2.75 -9.83 -45.76
C THR A 57 -1.75 -10.71 -45.02
N ALA A 58 -0.75 -11.28 -45.71
CA ALA A 58 0.23 -12.17 -45.10
C ALA A 58 1.11 -11.43 -44.07
N TYR A 59 1.53 -10.21 -44.38
CA TYR A 59 2.30 -9.36 -43.47
C TYR A 59 1.51 -8.97 -42.22
N PHE A 60 0.25 -8.52 -42.40
CA PHE A 60 -0.59 -8.16 -41.26
C PHE A 60 -0.92 -9.36 -40.37
N SER A 61 -1.13 -10.55 -40.94
CA SER A 61 -1.34 -11.77 -40.16
C SER A 61 -0.11 -12.16 -39.32
N ALA A 62 1.09 -12.11 -39.90
CA ALA A 62 2.32 -12.41 -39.17
C ALA A 62 2.58 -11.42 -38.03
N ILE A 63 2.41 -10.12 -38.29
CA ILE A 63 2.55 -9.06 -37.28
C ILE A 63 1.50 -9.22 -36.18
N SER A 64 0.24 -9.50 -36.54
CA SER A 64 -0.84 -9.69 -35.57
C SER A 64 -0.59 -10.89 -34.66
N LEU A 65 -0.02 -11.98 -35.20
CA LEU A 65 0.37 -13.15 -34.41
C LEU A 65 1.46 -12.80 -33.39
N VAL A 66 2.51 -12.11 -33.82
CA VAL A 66 3.60 -11.69 -32.92
C VAL A 66 3.10 -10.69 -31.86
N LEU A 67 2.28 -9.71 -32.26
CA LEU A 67 1.66 -8.76 -31.34
C LEU A 67 0.74 -9.45 -30.33
N GLY A 68 -0.08 -10.40 -30.78
CA GLY A 68 -0.94 -11.19 -29.91
C GLY A 68 -0.14 -11.96 -28.85
N PHE A 69 0.96 -12.60 -29.27
CA PHE A 69 1.86 -13.31 -28.36
C PHE A 69 2.50 -12.34 -27.35
N LEU A 70 3.12 -11.25 -27.83
CA LEU A 70 3.74 -10.24 -26.97
C LEU A 70 2.76 -9.64 -25.96
N LEU A 71 1.51 -9.42 -26.38
CA LEU A 71 0.45 -8.90 -25.52
C LEU A 71 0.17 -9.86 -24.36
N VAL A 72 0.07 -11.16 -24.61
CA VAL A 72 -0.15 -12.18 -23.57
C VAL A 72 0.99 -12.21 -22.54
N PHE A 73 2.25 -12.17 -22.97
CA PHE A 73 3.37 -12.14 -22.01
C PHE A 73 3.42 -10.83 -21.23
N ARG A 74 3.15 -9.71 -21.90
CA ARG A 74 3.15 -8.40 -21.25
C ARG A 74 2.05 -8.31 -20.19
N THR A 75 0.84 -8.79 -20.49
CA THR A 75 -0.25 -8.80 -19.53
C THR A 75 0.02 -9.77 -18.39
N GLN A 76 0.61 -10.93 -18.67
CA GLN A 76 1.01 -11.88 -17.62
C GLN A 76 2.03 -11.29 -16.65
N LEU A 77 3.09 -10.65 -17.16
CA LEU A 77 4.10 -10.01 -16.31
C LEU A 77 3.51 -8.85 -15.50
N ALA A 78 2.65 -8.04 -16.10
CA ALA A 78 1.95 -6.97 -15.39
C ALA A 78 1.03 -7.51 -14.29
N TYR A 79 0.33 -8.61 -14.56
CA TYR A 79 -0.54 -9.29 -13.59
C TYR A 79 0.25 -9.82 -12.39
N MET A 80 1.37 -10.51 -12.63
CA MET A 80 2.23 -11.03 -11.55
C MET A 80 2.76 -9.89 -10.67
N ARG A 81 3.26 -8.80 -11.28
CA ARG A 81 3.72 -7.61 -10.54
C ARG A 81 2.61 -6.95 -9.71
N TYR A 82 1.39 -6.89 -10.25
CA TYR A 82 0.25 -6.37 -9.50
C TYR A 82 -0.02 -7.18 -8.24
N TRP A 83 -0.03 -8.51 -8.34
CA TRP A 83 -0.26 -9.39 -7.19
C TRP A 83 0.90 -9.39 -6.20
N GLU A 84 2.14 -9.31 -6.66
CA GLU A 84 3.31 -9.14 -5.82
C GLU A 84 3.21 -7.88 -4.96
N GLY A 85 2.88 -6.73 -5.57
CA GLY A 85 2.65 -5.47 -4.86
C GLY A 85 1.48 -5.56 -3.88
N ARG A 86 0.34 -6.12 -4.30
CA ARG A 86 -0.85 -6.25 -3.45
C ARG A 86 -0.63 -7.18 -2.25
N THR A 87 0.14 -8.25 -2.44
CA THR A 87 0.49 -9.21 -1.38
C THR A 87 1.47 -8.56 -0.41
N SER A 88 2.51 -7.89 -0.90
CA SER A 88 3.49 -7.18 -0.07
C SER A 88 2.83 -6.11 0.81
N PHE A 89 1.89 -5.34 0.25
CA PHE A 89 1.12 -4.36 1.02
C PHE A 89 0.22 -5.00 2.09
N GLN A 90 -0.35 -6.17 1.80
CA GLN A 90 -1.14 -6.92 2.78
C GLN A 90 -0.27 -7.41 3.94
N THR A 91 0.91 -7.95 3.63
CA THR A 91 1.88 -8.38 4.63
C THR A 91 2.31 -7.20 5.50
N LEU A 92 2.56 -6.02 4.92
CA LEU A 92 2.86 -4.81 5.67
C LEU A 92 1.75 -4.47 6.68
N MET A 93 0.50 -4.39 6.23
CA MET A 93 -0.65 -4.09 7.09
C MET A 93 -0.81 -5.11 8.22
N SER A 94 -0.72 -6.41 7.90
CA SER A 94 -0.79 -7.48 8.89
C SER A 94 0.31 -7.35 9.95
N LYS A 95 1.54 -6.96 9.56
CA LYS A 95 2.63 -6.75 10.52
C LYS A 95 2.42 -5.52 11.40
N LEU A 96 1.82 -4.45 10.87
CA LEU A 96 1.44 -3.28 11.68
C LEU A 96 0.32 -3.62 12.68
N GLU A 97 -0.65 -4.45 12.27
CA GLU A 97 -1.70 -4.97 13.16
C GLU A 97 -1.10 -5.85 14.27
N ASP A 98 -0.16 -6.75 13.95
CA ASP A 98 0.57 -7.55 14.93
C ASP A 98 1.23 -6.63 15.99
N VAL A 99 1.89 -5.55 15.57
CA VAL A 99 2.49 -4.56 16.48
C VAL A 99 1.42 -3.88 17.35
N GLY A 100 0.27 -3.52 16.79
CA GLY A 100 -0.86 -2.95 17.55
C GLY A 100 -1.41 -3.92 18.61
N ILE A 101 -1.55 -5.21 18.26
CA ILE A 101 -2.00 -6.25 19.19
C ILE A 101 -0.96 -6.44 20.30
N HIS A 102 0.32 -6.51 19.96
CA HIS A 102 1.41 -6.62 20.94
C HIS A 102 1.44 -5.41 21.89
N THR A 103 1.25 -4.21 21.36
CA THR A 103 1.14 -2.96 22.14
C THR A 103 0.05 -3.07 23.21
N LYS A 104 -1.12 -3.60 22.84
CA LYS A 104 -2.26 -3.74 23.77
C LYS A 104 -2.08 -4.89 24.77
N THR A 105 -1.46 -5.99 24.36
CA THR A 105 -1.35 -7.22 25.16
C THR A 105 -0.22 -7.20 26.19
N PHE A 106 0.94 -6.65 25.84
CA PHE A 106 2.12 -6.60 26.72
C PHE A 106 2.12 -5.39 27.66
N VAL A 107 1.49 -4.27 27.28
CA VAL A 107 1.35 -3.10 28.16
C VAL A 107 0.08 -3.23 29.00
N ARG A 108 0.16 -4.04 30.06
CA ARG A 108 -0.91 -4.27 31.04
C ARG A 108 -0.81 -3.31 32.21
N LEU A 109 -1.09 -2.04 31.96
CA LEU A 109 -1.08 -1.01 32.98
C LEU A 109 -2.34 -0.16 32.89
N ASN A 110 -3.04 -0.02 34.01
CA ASN A 110 -4.11 0.96 34.22
C ASN A 110 -3.55 2.36 34.55
N ASP A 111 -2.22 2.53 34.46
CA ASP A 111 -1.58 3.82 34.67
C ASP A 111 -1.88 4.77 33.51
N SER A 112 -2.11 6.03 33.85
CA SER A 112 -2.37 7.10 32.87
C SER A 112 -1.26 7.24 31.83
N GLU A 113 -0.01 6.91 32.20
CA GLU A 113 1.15 6.89 31.31
C GLU A 113 1.08 5.78 30.25
N ALA A 114 0.55 4.61 30.61
CA ALA A 114 0.40 3.50 29.67
C ALA A 114 -0.67 3.78 28.62
N ILE A 115 -1.73 4.50 28.99
CA ILE A 115 -2.76 4.96 28.04
C ILE A 115 -2.17 5.98 27.07
N LYS A 116 -1.40 6.96 27.57
CA LYS A 116 -0.70 7.95 26.74
C LYS A 116 0.26 7.29 25.76
N TRP A 117 1.06 6.32 26.22
CA TRP A 117 2.00 5.60 25.37
C TRP A 117 1.29 4.77 24.28
N LYS A 118 0.20 4.07 24.62
CA LYS A 118 -0.62 3.33 23.64
C LYS A 118 -1.17 4.24 22.55
N ASN A 119 -1.67 5.41 22.93
CA ASN A 119 -2.16 6.40 21.97
C ASN A 119 -1.02 6.91 21.08
N ALA A 120 0.13 7.25 21.67
CA ALA A 120 1.32 7.68 20.91
C ALA A 120 1.78 6.61 19.91
N MET A 121 1.84 5.34 20.32
CA MET A 121 2.17 4.21 19.43
C MET A 121 1.17 4.08 18.27
N GLY A 122 -0.13 4.24 18.54
CA GLY A 122 -1.16 4.26 17.50
C GLY A 122 -0.94 5.37 16.46
N HIS A 123 -0.62 6.59 16.92
CA HIS A 123 -0.29 7.71 16.04
C HIS A 123 0.97 7.43 15.21
N MET A 124 2.02 6.86 15.81
CA MET A 124 3.25 6.51 15.09
C MET A 124 3.02 5.45 14.00
N LEU A 125 2.20 4.43 14.27
CA LEU A 125 1.84 3.39 13.29
C LEU A 125 1.08 3.97 12.09
N ILE A 126 0.14 4.89 12.34
CA ILE A 126 -0.62 5.57 11.28
C ILE A 126 0.29 6.50 10.48
N ASN A 127 1.15 7.27 11.16
CA ASN A 127 2.11 8.16 10.52
C ASN A 127 3.07 7.38 9.62
N TYR A 128 3.60 6.24 10.10
CA TYR A 128 4.43 5.35 9.30
C TYR A 128 3.73 4.88 8.03
N LEU A 129 2.49 4.41 8.13
CA LEU A 129 1.73 3.93 6.98
C LEU A 129 1.47 5.05 5.96
N ALA A 130 1.12 6.24 6.42
CA ALA A 130 0.87 7.39 5.56
C ALA A 130 2.14 7.84 4.82
N LEU A 131 3.28 7.90 5.52
CA LEU A 131 4.58 8.23 4.92
C LEU A 131 5.03 7.16 3.92
N ALA A 132 4.87 5.87 4.24
CA ALA A 132 5.17 4.79 3.32
C ALA A 132 4.30 4.87 2.04
N MET A 133 3.02 5.23 2.18
CA MET A 133 2.13 5.43 1.04
C MET A 133 2.49 6.67 0.21
N ALA A 134 2.91 7.75 0.84
CA ALA A 134 3.38 8.95 0.15
C ALA A 134 4.65 8.68 -0.68
N GLU A 135 5.60 7.93 -0.11
CA GLU A 135 6.82 7.50 -0.82
C GLU A 135 6.51 6.61 -2.03
N LEU A 136 5.61 5.63 -1.89
CA LEU A 136 5.17 4.78 -3.00
C LEU A 136 4.47 5.56 -4.12
N ARG A 137 3.87 6.71 -3.80
CA ARG A 137 3.24 7.62 -4.77
C ARG A 137 4.21 8.63 -5.37
N GLY A 138 5.43 8.72 -4.85
CA GLY A 138 6.42 9.70 -5.26
C GLY A 138 6.11 11.12 -4.77
N GLU A 139 5.31 11.26 -3.71
CA GLU A 139 4.97 12.54 -3.08
C GLU A 139 6.18 13.03 -2.26
N ARG A 140 6.90 14.03 -2.77
CA ARG A 140 8.15 14.53 -2.16
C ARG A 140 7.93 15.69 -1.18
N ASP A 141 6.88 16.47 -1.38
CA ASP A 141 6.57 17.60 -0.51
C ASP A 141 5.99 17.11 0.82
N LEU A 142 6.66 17.43 1.93
CA LEU A 142 6.22 17.01 3.26
C LEU A 142 4.95 17.76 3.66
N ASP A 143 4.83 19.04 3.31
CA ASP A 143 3.69 19.86 3.72
C ASP A 143 2.39 19.38 3.06
N GLU A 144 2.47 18.99 1.78
CA GLU A 144 1.35 18.38 1.07
C GLU A 144 0.93 17.06 1.73
N VAL A 145 1.89 16.21 2.07
CA VAL A 145 1.63 14.91 2.70
C VAL A 145 1.00 15.09 4.09
N VAL A 146 1.55 15.98 4.93
CA VAL A 146 1.03 16.29 6.26
C VAL A 146 -0.41 16.80 6.16
N THR A 147 -0.68 17.70 5.23
CA THR A 147 -2.03 18.26 5.01
C THR A 147 -3.00 17.20 4.51
N LYS A 148 -2.59 16.40 3.52
CA LYS A 148 -3.43 15.40 2.86
C LYS A 148 -3.86 14.26 3.77
N TYR A 149 -2.95 13.82 4.65
CA TYR A 149 -3.19 12.70 5.56
C TYR A 149 -3.52 13.16 7.00
N ASN A 150 -3.57 14.47 7.25
CA ASN A 150 -3.80 15.08 8.56
C ASN A 150 -2.87 14.49 9.63
N LEU A 151 -1.56 14.47 9.34
CA LEU A 151 -0.54 13.85 10.19
C LEU A 151 -0.32 14.67 11.46
N SER A 152 -0.42 14.01 12.61
CA SER A 152 -0.03 14.58 13.89
C SER A 152 1.47 14.33 14.12
N LEU A 153 2.30 15.30 13.74
CA LEU A 153 3.76 15.28 13.97
C LEU A 153 4.13 16.31 15.04
N THR A 154 5.05 15.95 15.92
CA THR A 154 5.70 16.94 16.78
C THR A 154 6.66 17.80 15.95
N PRO A 155 6.98 19.05 16.38
CA PRO A 155 7.91 19.91 15.65
C PRO A 155 9.27 19.25 15.43
N ASP A 156 9.79 18.54 16.44
CA ASP A 156 11.06 17.81 16.36
C ASP A 156 11.03 16.68 15.30
N GLN A 157 9.90 15.95 15.23
CA GLN A 157 9.70 14.90 14.23
C GLN A 157 9.63 15.46 12.81
N ARG A 158 9.06 16.66 12.64
CA ARG A 158 9.00 17.33 11.34
C ARG A 158 10.40 17.72 10.86
N GLU A 159 11.23 18.31 11.73
CA GLU A 159 12.61 18.67 11.40
C GLU A 159 13.42 17.45 10.95
N GLU A 160 13.27 16.33 11.65
CA GLU A 160 13.94 15.07 11.28
C GLU A 160 13.46 14.53 9.91
N LEU A 161 12.16 14.63 9.60
CA LEU A 161 11.60 14.20 8.31
C LEU A 161 11.97 15.11 7.14
N GLU A 162 12.27 16.39 7.40
CA GLU A 162 12.77 17.34 6.39
C GLU A 162 14.25 17.08 6.08
N ALA A 163 15.03 16.61 7.06
CA ALA A 163 16.45 16.33 6.90
C ALA A 163 16.76 15.12 6.00
N PHE A 164 15.87 14.14 5.90
CA PHE A 164 16.14 12.87 5.23
C PHE A 164 15.11 12.53 4.13
N SER A 165 15.59 11.87 3.05
CA SER A 165 14.72 11.45 1.94
C SER A 165 13.91 10.18 2.22
N TYR A 166 14.33 9.34 3.17
CA TYR A 166 13.69 8.06 3.52
C TYR A 166 12.85 8.20 4.80
N ARG A 167 11.72 8.89 4.68
CA ARG A 167 10.84 9.32 5.77
C ARG A 167 10.14 8.15 6.45
N ALA A 168 9.70 7.15 5.69
CA ALA A 168 9.04 5.97 6.25
C ALA A 168 9.99 5.16 7.14
N TYR A 169 11.28 5.13 6.82
CA TYR A 169 12.28 4.44 7.64
C TYR A 169 12.48 5.11 9.00
N ILE A 170 12.47 6.44 9.04
CA ILE A 170 12.57 7.23 10.29
C ILE A 170 11.33 7.03 11.17
N ALA A 171 10.14 7.03 10.56
CA ALA A 171 8.94 6.71 11.32
C ALA A 171 8.98 5.30 11.94
N MET A 172 9.63 4.34 11.27
CA MET A 172 9.87 3.01 11.82
C MET A 172 10.89 3.02 12.98
N SER A 173 11.96 3.83 12.92
CA SER A 173 12.91 3.94 14.03
C SER A 173 12.24 4.49 15.28
N TRP A 174 11.35 5.49 15.15
CA TRP A 174 10.58 6.00 16.29
C TRP A 174 9.71 4.92 16.95
N ILE A 175 9.09 4.06 16.15
CA ILE A 175 8.31 2.91 16.65
C ILE A 175 9.25 1.98 17.44
N MET A 176 10.42 1.65 16.90
CA MET A 176 11.39 0.79 17.58
C MET A 176 11.89 1.40 18.89
N ASP A 177 12.23 2.69 18.90
CA ASP A 177 12.69 3.41 20.09
C ASP A 177 11.61 3.48 21.16
N ALA A 178 10.36 3.73 20.75
CA ALA A 178 9.20 3.69 21.65
C ALA A 178 8.99 2.30 22.28
N TRP A 179 9.30 1.22 21.56
CA TRP A 179 9.28 -0.14 22.09
C TRP A 179 10.45 -0.42 23.05
N CYS A 180 11.67 -0.03 22.67
CA CYS A 180 12.88 -0.22 23.47
C CYS A 180 12.83 0.53 24.80
N THR A 181 12.26 1.73 24.84
CA THR A 181 12.06 2.50 26.07
C THR A 181 11.04 1.88 27.01
N CYS A 182 9.99 1.25 26.46
CA CYS A 182 8.94 0.60 27.26
C CYS A 182 9.38 -0.79 27.81
N TYR A 183 10.26 -1.50 27.10
CA TYR A 183 10.70 -2.85 27.46
C TYR A 183 11.39 -3.01 28.84
N PRO A 184 12.31 -2.13 29.28
CA PRO A 184 12.88 -2.22 30.63
C PRO A 184 11.83 -1.99 31.73
N ALA A 185 10.84 -1.11 31.51
CA ALA A 185 9.73 -0.91 32.44
C ALA A 185 8.82 -2.15 32.53
N ALA A 186 8.55 -2.80 31.40
CA ALA A 186 7.78 -4.05 31.35
C ALA A 186 8.49 -5.22 32.07
N ARG A 187 9.82 -5.34 31.95
CA ARG A 187 10.62 -6.37 32.64
C ARG A 187 10.58 -6.25 34.16
N VAL A 188 10.51 -5.02 34.69
CA VAL A 188 10.36 -4.76 36.14
C VAL A 188 8.98 -5.21 36.63
N GLN A 189 7.94 -5.07 35.80
CA GLN A 189 6.58 -5.45 36.17
C GLN A 189 6.33 -6.95 36.08
N GLU A 190 6.85 -7.65 35.07
CA GLU A 190 6.79 -9.11 35.03
C GLU A 190 7.44 -9.73 36.28
N ARG A 191 8.57 -9.18 36.74
CA ARG A 191 9.21 -9.62 37.99
C ARG A 191 8.33 -9.35 39.21
N LYS A 192 7.61 -8.23 39.28
CA LYS A 192 6.69 -7.93 40.39
C LYS A 192 5.45 -8.83 40.37
N VAL A 193 4.84 -9.03 39.20
CA VAL A 193 3.70 -9.93 39.03
C VAL A 193 4.10 -11.35 39.39
N ARG A 194 5.19 -11.88 38.83
CA ARG A 194 5.68 -13.24 39.15
C ARG A 194 6.00 -13.42 40.63
N LYS A 195 6.58 -12.42 41.30
CA LYS A 195 6.80 -12.43 42.76
C LYS A 195 5.48 -12.43 43.55
N ASN A 196 4.48 -11.65 43.14
CA ASN A 196 3.17 -11.61 43.80
C ASN A 196 2.34 -12.87 43.55
N THR A 197 2.40 -13.44 42.34
CA THR A 197 1.74 -14.71 42.02
C THR A 197 2.39 -15.87 42.78
N LEU A 198 3.72 -15.90 42.88
CA LEU A 198 4.42 -16.89 43.71
C LEU A 198 4.07 -16.72 45.20
N LYS A 199 4.01 -15.50 45.73
CA LYS A 199 3.57 -15.26 47.12
C LYS A 199 2.12 -15.68 47.36
N GLY A 200 1.21 -15.43 46.41
CA GLY A 200 -0.19 -15.86 46.51
C GLY A 200 -0.36 -17.38 46.44
N ILE A 201 0.42 -18.05 45.60
CA ILE A 201 0.43 -19.53 45.51
C ILE A 201 1.03 -20.15 46.79
N PHE A 202 2.11 -19.59 47.33
CA PHE A 202 2.69 -20.05 48.60
C PHE A 202 1.76 -19.80 49.80
N ALA A 203 0.97 -18.71 49.80
CA ALA A 203 -0.01 -18.42 50.86
C ALA A 203 -1.24 -19.35 50.82
N LEU A 204 -1.60 -19.88 49.65
CA LEU A 204 -2.68 -20.87 49.49
C LEU A 204 -2.21 -22.32 49.74
N ALA A 205 -0.92 -22.60 49.55
CA ALA A 205 -0.35 -23.93 49.71
C ALA A 205 0.09 -24.28 51.15
N TRP A 206 0.12 -23.31 52.07
CA TRP A 206 0.49 -23.54 53.47
C TRP A 206 -0.32 -22.61 54.40
N PRO A 207 -1.54 -22.98 54.82
CA PRO A 207 -2.11 -22.39 56.01
C PRO A 207 -1.22 -22.84 57.18
N LEU A 208 -0.40 -21.94 57.70
CA LEU A 208 0.27 -22.16 58.97
C LEU A 208 -0.81 -22.15 60.06
N ASP A 209 -1.39 -23.32 60.30
CA ASP A 209 -2.04 -23.62 61.57
C ASP A 209 -0.94 -23.67 62.64
N ASN A 210 -0.94 -22.68 63.52
CA ASN A 210 -0.55 -22.75 64.93
C ASN A 210 -1.21 -21.59 65.68
#